data_AF-A0A1G2MH57-F1
#
_entry.id   AF-A0A1G2MH57-F1
#
_cell.length_a   1.000
_cell.length_b   1.000
_cell.length_c   1.000
_cell.angle_alpha   90.00
_cell.angle_beta   90.00
_cell.angle_gamma   90.00
#
_symmetry.space_group_name_H-M   'P 1'
#
loop_
_entity.id
_entity.type
_entity.pdbx_description
1 polymer ?
#
loop_
_entity_poly.entity_id
_entity_poly.type
_entity_poly.pdbx_seq_one_letter_code
_entity_poly.pdbx_strand_id
1 'polypeptide(L)'
;MAITTSAKKANRSSERKRVFNLRRKQAIESAVKGIKKLLKEKKVEEAQKLIGAAYSAFDKAAKGHTVKKGAANRKKSRLAKLIARTKQSI
;
A
#
# COMPACT_ATOMS: atom_id res chain seq x y z
N MET A 1 1.75 -24.41 -18.74
CA MET A 1 2.17 -24.11 -20.13
C MET A 1 0.96 -23.57 -20.89
N ALA A 2 1.08 -22.44 -21.58
CA ALA A 2 -0.01 -21.90 -22.39
C ALA A 2 -0.04 -22.60 -23.75
N ILE A 3 -1.07 -23.41 -24.00
CA ILE A 3 -1.18 -24.26 -25.21
C ILE A 3 -1.67 -23.42 -26.39
N THR A 4 -2.75 -22.65 -26.20
CA THR A 4 -3.35 -21.82 -27.25
C THR A 4 -2.61 -20.48 -27.43
N THR A 5 -2.70 -19.89 -28.64
CA THR A 5 -2.12 -18.58 -28.95
C THR A 5 -2.70 -17.47 -28.08
N SER A 6 -3.99 -17.54 -27.75
CA SER A 6 -4.68 -16.65 -26.83
C SER A 6 -4.15 -16.76 -25.40
N ALA A 7 -3.90 -17.98 -24.90
CA ALA A 7 -3.30 -18.20 -23.59
C ALA A 7 -1.86 -17.67 -23.52
N LYS A 8 -1.05 -17.85 -24.58
CA LYS A 8 0.31 -17.30 -24.65
C LYS A 8 0.29 -15.76 -24.59
N LYS A 9 -0.66 -15.13 -25.28
CA LYS A 9 -0.88 -13.67 -25.22
C LYS A 9 -1.32 -13.22 -23.82
N ALA A 10 -2.24 -13.95 -23.18
CA ALA A 10 -2.69 -13.66 -21.83
C ALA A 10 -1.54 -13.74 -20.82
N ASN A 11 -0.64 -14.73 -20.94
CA ASN A 11 0.53 -14.85 -20.06
C ASN A 11 1.45 -13.62 -20.17
N ARG A 12 1.78 -13.19 -21.40
CA ARG A 12 2.58 -11.97 -21.63
C ARG A 12 1.93 -10.73 -21.01
N SER A 13 0.61 -10.60 -21.11
CA SER A 13 -0.13 -9.49 -20.50
C SER A 13 -0.09 -9.56 -18.97
N SER A 14 -0.24 -10.76 -18.41
CA SER A 14 -0.16 -11.01 -16.96
C SER A 14 1.21 -10.63 -16.38
N GLU A 15 2.28 -11.03 -17.05
CA GLU A 15 3.66 -10.71 -16.63
C GLU A 15 3.91 -9.20 -16.61
N ARG A 16 3.49 -8.47 -17.64
CA ARG A 16 3.59 -7.00 -17.67
C ARG A 16 2.79 -6.35 -16.53
N LYS A 17 1.55 -6.80 -16.31
CA LYS A 17 0.70 -6.30 -15.21
C LYS A 17 1.31 -6.59 -13.84
N ARG A 18 1.96 -7.75 -13.67
CA ARG A 18 2.65 -8.14 -12.44
C ARG A 18 3.72 -7.13 -12.05
N VAL A 19 4.51 -6.62 -12.99
CA VAL A 19 5.55 -5.61 -12.72
C VAL A 19 4.94 -4.34 -12.11
N PHE A 20 3.87 -3.82 -12.70
CA PHE A 20 3.21 -2.61 -12.18
C PHE A 20 2.57 -2.84 -10.80
N ASN A 21 1.93 -3.99 -10.61
CA ASN A 21 1.34 -4.36 -9.32
C ASN A 21 2.41 -4.50 -8.23
N LEU A 22 3.57 -5.05 -8.57
CA LEU A 22 4.69 -5.20 -7.65
C LEU A 22 5.24 -3.83 -7.22
N ARG A 23 5.42 -2.89 -8.16
CA ARG A 23 5.82 -1.50 -7.85
C ARG A 23 4.84 -0.81 -6.89
N ARG A 24 3.53 -0.94 -7.13
CA ARG A 24 2.49 -0.39 -6.24
C ARG A 24 2.51 -1.03 -4.86
N LYS A 25 2.73 -2.35 -4.79
CA LYS A 25 2.84 -3.08 -3.52
C LYS A 25 4.07 -2.64 -2.71
N GLN A 26 5.22 -2.50 -3.37
CA GLN A 26 6.45 -2.00 -2.74
C GLN A 26 6.28 -0.58 -2.20
N ALA A 27 5.64 0.33 -2.95
CA ALA A 27 5.37 1.69 -2.50
C ALA A 27 4.48 1.74 -1.25
N ILE A 28 3.50 0.84 -1.15
CA ILE A 28 2.70 0.69 0.07
C ILE A 28 3.56 0.19 1.23
N GLU A 29 4.36 -0.85 1.00
CA GLU A 29 5.18 -1.45 2.05
C GLU A 29 6.24 -0.48 2.58
N SER A 30 6.89 0.30 1.71
CA SER A 30 7.87 1.31 2.11
C SER A 30 7.22 2.42 2.95
N ALA A 31 6.08 2.96 2.50
CA ALA A 31 5.34 3.99 3.24
C ALA A 31 4.90 3.48 4.63
N VAL A 32 4.37 2.26 4.71
CA VAL A 32 3.94 1.66 5.98
C VAL A 32 5.12 1.40 6.91
N LYS A 33 6.26 0.90 6.40
CA LYS A 33 7.47 0.68 7.18
C LYS A 33 8.04 2.00 7.73
N GLY A 34 8.05 3.06 6.91
CA GLY A 34 8.50 4.39 7.33
C GLY A 34 7.66 4.93 8.49
N ILE A 35 6.33 4.90 8.37
CA ILE A 35 5.43 5.35 9.44
C ILE A 35 5.62 4.51 10.72
N LYS A 36 5.74 3.19 10.60
CA LYS A 36 5.97 2.32 11.76
C LYS A 36 7.30 2.61 12.45
N LYS A 37 8.36 2.94 11.71
CA LYS A 37 9.66 3.29 12.28
C LYS A 37 9.57 4.59 13.09
N LEU A 38 8.96 5.63 12.53
CA LEU A 38 8.77 6.91 13.21
C LEU A 38 7.89 6.80 14.46
N LEU A 39 6.88 5.94 14.42
CA LEU A 39 6.05 5.66 15.60
C LEU A 39 6.82 4.94 16.71
N LYS A 40 7.78 4.07 16.37
CA LYS A 40 8.69 3.47 17.36
C LYS A 40 9.60 4.52 17.99
N GLU A 41 10.04 5.51 17.20
CA GLU A 41 10.87 6.62 17.64
C GLU A 41 10.05 7.72 18.38
N LYS A 42 8.75 7.51 18.62
CA LYS A 42 7.80 8.47 19.25
C LYS A 42 7.67 9.83 18.52
N LYS A 43 8.09 9.92 17.26
CA LYS A 43 7.97 11.13 16.43
C LYS A 43 6.61 11.24 15.77
N VAL A 44 5.60 11.61 16.55
CA VAL A 44 4.19 11.63 16.11
C VAL A 44 3.95 12.66 15.00
N GLU A 45 4.57 13.84 15.06
CA GLU A 45 4.38 14.90 14.06
C GLU A 45 4.92 14.52 12.68
N GLU A 46 6.10 13.88 12.64
CA GLU A 46 6.69 13.40 11.39
C GLU A 46 5.87 12.26 10.79
N ALA A 47 5.34 11.36 11.64
CA ALA A 47 4.43 10.31 11.19
C ALA A 47 3.15 10.89 10.59
N GLN A 48 2.59 11.96 11.19
CA GLN A 48 1.39 12.65 10.70
C GLN A 48 1.62 13.24 9.29
N LYS A 49 2.78 13.84 9.04
CA LYS A 49 3.15 14.39 7.71
C LYS A 49 3.20 13.30 6.63
N LEU A 50 3.67 12.10 6.97
CA LEU A 50 3.76 10.97 6.02
C LEU A 50 2.43 10.24 5.77
N ILE A 51 1.39 10.47 6.57
CA ILE A 51 0.05 9.87 6.36
C ILE A 51 -0.47 10.19 4.96
N GLY A 52 -0.34 11.43 4.50
CA GLY A 52 -0.85 11.86 3.20
C GLY A 52 -0.25 11.04 2.05
N ALA A 53 1.06 10.79 2.10
CA ALA A 53 1.77 9.96 1.12
C ALA A 53 1.30 8.49 1.18
N ALA A 54 1.12 7.94 2.39
CA ALA A 54 0.62 6.58 2.55
C ALA A 54 -0.82 6.42 2.02
N TYR A 55 -1.70 7.40 2.29
CA TYR A 55 -3.08 7.40 1.78
C TYR A 55 -3.10 7.47 0.25
N SER A 56 -2.31 8.37 -0.35
CA SER A 56 -2.16 8.46 -1.80
C SER A 56 -1.70 7.14 -2.41
N ALA A 57 -0.74 6.45 -1.77
CA ALA A 57 -0.27 5.15 -2.22
C ALA A 57 -1.37 4.08 -2.18
N PHE A 58 -2.16 4.03 -1.10
CA PHE A 58 -3.31 3.11 -0.98
C PHE A 58 -4.41 3.39 -2.00
N ASP A 59 -4.73 4.66 -2.24
CA ASP A 59 -5.80 5.05 -3.15
C ASP A 59 -5.43 4.81 -4.61
N LYS A 60 -4.17 5.10 -4.99
CA LYS A 60 -3.64 4.77 -6.32
C LYS A 60 -3.61 3.25 -6.56
N ALA A 61 -3.25 2.46 -5.54
CA ALA A 61 -3.26 1.00 -5.65
C ALA A 61 -4.69 0.42 -5.70
N ALA A 62 -5.65 1.06 -5.03
CA ALA A 62 -7.06 0.69 -5.10
C ALA A 62 -7.67 1.00 -6.48
N LYS A 63 -7.32 2.16 -7.07
CA LYS A 63 -7.73 2.55 -8.43
C LYS A 63 -7.19 1.57 -9.48
N GLY A 64 -5.95 1.10 -9.32
CA GLY A 64 -5.32 0.12 -10.22
C GLY A 64 -5.74 -1.33 -9.99
N HIS A 65 -6.73 -1.60 -9.13
CA HIS A 65 -7.18 -2.94 -8.73
C HIS A 65 -6.09 -3.84 -8.14
N THR A 66 -4.91 -3.30 -7.79
CA THR A 66 -3.84 -4.03 -7.10
C THR A 66 -4.27 -4.41 -5.68
N VAL A 67 -5.08 -3.57 -5.04
CA VAL A 67 -5.67 -3.82 -3.71
C VAL A 67 -7.17 -3.58 -3.79
N LYS A 68 -7.99 -4.49 -3.24
CA LYS A 68 -9.45 -4.30 -3.16
C LYS A 68 -9.75 -3.03 -2.35
N LYS A 69 -10.70 -2.21 -2.80
CA LYS A 69 -11.10 -0.95 -2.13
C LYS A 69 -11.33 -1.12 -0.62
N GLY A 70 -12.06 -2.17 -0.23
CA GLY A 70 -12.29 -2.49 1.19
C GLY A 70 -11.02 -2.83 1.97
N ALA A 71 -10.05 -3.50 1.35
CA ALA A 71 -8.76 -3.78 1.98
C ALA A 71 -7.91 -2.51 2.15
N ALA A 72 -7.93 -1.61 1.18
CA ALA A 72 -7.28 -0.30 1.28
C ALA A 72 -7.89 0.53 2.41
N ASN A 73 -9.21 0.63 2.49
CA ASN A 73 -9.92 1.37 3.55
C ASN A 73 -9.62 0.82 4.95
N ARG A 74 -9.63 -0.51 5.13
CA ARG A 74 -9.25 -1.14 6.40
C ARG A 74 -7.82 -0.81 6.80
N LYS A 75 -6.88 -0.82 5.85
CA LYS A 75 -5.47 -0.51 6.12
C LYS A 75 -5.27 0.97 6.48
N LYS A 76 -5.93 1.90 5.77
CA LYS A 76 -5.94 3.33 6.10
C LYS A 76 -6.48 3.57 7.53
N SER A 77 -7.64 3.00 7.84
CA SER A 77 -8.23 3.12 9.19
C SER A 77 -7.32 2.56 10.28
N ARG A 78 -6.69 1.39 10.06
CA ARG A 78 -5.75 0.81 11.02
C ARG A 78 -4.51 1.69 11.25
N LEU A 79 -3.97 2.33 10.22
CA LEU A 79 -2.86 3.26 10.35
C LEU A 79 -3.24 4.49 11.18
N ALA A 80 -4.39 5.10 10.89
CA ALA A 80 -4.89 6.24 11.67
C ALA A 80 -5.09 5.87 13.15
N LYS A 81 -5.72 4.72 13.42
CA LYS A 81 -5.92 4.22 14.77
C LYS A 81 -4.60 3.96 15.50
N LEU A 82 -3.59 3.44 14.80
CA LEU A 82 -2.27 3.22 15.39
C LEU A 82 -1.66 4.54 15.88
N ILE A 83 -1.68 5.57 15.03
CA ILE A 83 -1.13 6.90 15.34
C ILE A 83 -1.91 7.55 16.49
N ALA A 84 -3.25 7.48 16.46
CA ALA A 84 -4.10 8.01 17.52
C ALA A 84 -3.84 7.34 18.88
N ARG A 85 -3.65 6.01 18.90
CA ARG A 85 -3.31 5.27 20.13
C ARG A 85 -1.94 5.68 20.67
N THR A 86 -0.94 5.83 19.79
CA THR A 86 0.39 6.30 20.21
C THR A 86 0.34 7.72 20.78
N LYS A 87 -0.50 8.59 20.22
CA LYS A 87 -0.74 9.95 20.75
C LYS A 87 -1.42 9.94 22.13
N GLN A 88 -2.27 8.97 22.44
CA GLN A 88 -2.92 8.84 23.76
C GLN A 88 -2.01 8.24 24.84
N SER A 89 -0.98 7.48 24.44
CA SER A 89 -0.03 6.85 25.37
C SER A 89 1.18 7.72 25.72
N ILE A 90 1.28 8.90 25.10
CA ILE A 90 2.29 9.93 25.34
C ILE A 90 1.54 11.10 25.99
#